data_AF-A0A4Y9UJY7-F1
#
_entry.id   AF-A0A4Y9UJY7-F1
#
_cell.length_a   1.000
_cell.length_b   1.000
_cell.length_c   1.000
_cell.angle_alpha   90.00
_cell.angle_beta   90.00
_cell.angle_gamma   90.00
#
_symmetry.space_group_name_H-M   'P 1'
#
loop_
_entity.id
_entity.type
_entity.pdbx_description
1 polymer ?
#
loop_
_entity_poly.entity_id
_entity_poly.type
_entity_poly.pdbx_seq_one_letter_code
_entity_poly.pdbx_strand_id
1 'polypeptide(L)' 'MADIEVSVRDLVDRDRDCTEKALAQMDLRRKINLLIGEWKAAGGGDVLPDVRERVRLRPATTSGSPLRVIARR' A
#
# COMPACT_ATOMS: atom_id res chain seq x y z
N MET A 1 -34.59 38.58 -0.11
CA MET A 1 -34.77 37.15 -0.47
C MET A 1 -33.42 36.55 -0.87
N ALA A 2 -32.65 37.20 -1.74
CA ALA A 2 -31.28 36.80 -2.10
C ALA A 2 -30.31 36.72 -0.91
N ASP A 3 -30.34 37.67 0.02
CA ASP A 3 -29.42 37.67 1.17
C ASP A 3 -29.66 36.50 2.14
N ILE A 4 -30.91 36.03 2.22
CA ILE A 4 -31.28 34.87 3.02
C ILE A 4 -30.76 33.59 2.35
N GLU A 5 -30.86 33.49 1.02
CA GLU A 5 -30.33 32.36 0.26
C GLU A 5 -28.80 32.27 0.40
N VAL A 6 -28.09 33.40 0.29
CA VAL A 6 -26.63 33.46 0.48
C VAL A 6 -26.25 33.06 1.91
N SER A 7 -26.98 33.54 2.92
CA SER A 7 -26.72 33.17 4.32
C SER A 7 -27.01 31.70 4.60
N VAL A 8 -28.05 31.11 4.00
CA VAL A 8 -28.36 29.68 4.15
C VAL A 8 -27.29 28.84 3.45
N ARG A 9 -26.83 29.25 2.27
CA ARG A 9 -25.78 28.55 1.55
C ARG A 9 -24.44 28.61 2.32
N ASP A 10 -24.08 29.77 2.84
CA ASP A 10 -22.89 29.94 3.70
C ASP A 10 -22.97 29.13 5.01
N LEU A 11 -24.13 29.02 5.64
CA LEU A 11 -24.34 28.16 6.81
C LEU A 11 -24.26 26.66 6.48
N VAL A 12 -24.75 26.25 5.31
CA VAL A 12 -24.67 24.87 4.82
C VAL A 12 -23.22 24.51 4.44
N ASP A 13 -22.53 25.41 3.75
CA ASP A 13 -21.15 25.23 3.29
C ASP A 13 -20.16 25.18 4.47
N ARG A 14 -20.40 25.98 5.52
CA ARG A 14 -19.56 25.99 6.73
C ARG A 14 -19.66 24.72 7.58
N ASP A 15 -20.73 23.94 7.47
CA ASP A 15 -20.97 22.77 8.31
C ASP A 15 -20.94 21.41 7.58
N ARG A 16 -20.94 21.36 6.23
CA ARG A 16 -21.26 20.09 5.54
C ARG A 16 -20.53 19.74 4.26
N ASP A 17 -19.74 20.61 3.65
CA ASP A 17 -18.98 20.16 2.48
C ASP A 17 -17.67 19.48 2.88
N CYS A 18 -17.78 18.23 3.31
CA CYS A 18 -16.62 17.35 3.50
C CYS A 18 -16.24 16.60 2.22
N THR A 19 -16.85 16.90 1.07
CA THR A 19 -16.69 16.12 -0.17
C THR A 19 -15.22 16.07 -0.59
N GLU A 20 -14.53 17.21 -0.65
CA GLU A 20 -13.11 17.25 -1.02
C GLU A 20 -12.23 16.48 -0.04
N LYS A 21 -12.47 16.63 1.27
CA LYS A 21 -11.71 15.89 2.30
C LYS A 21 -11.99 14.39 2.23
N ALA A 22 -13.24 14.00 1.96
CA ALA A 22 -13.64 12.61 1.81
C ALA A 22 -13.03 12.00 0.54
N LEU A 23 -13.03 12.72 -0.58
CA LEU A 23 -12.38 12.31 -1.82
C LEU A 23 -10.87 12.13 -1.62
N ALA A 24 -10.20 13.08 -0.97
CA ALA A 24 -8.79 12.98 -0.63
C ALA A 24 -8.50 11.76 0.26
N GLN A 25 -9.36 11.48 1.25
CA GLN A 25 -9.23 10.33 2.12
C GLN A 25 -9.44 9.00 1.37
N MET A 26 -10.40 8.94 0.45
CA MET A 26 -10.63 7.77 -0.40
C MET A 26 -9.44 7.48 -1.31
N ASP A 27 -8.84 8.53 -1.89
CA ASP A 27 -7.64 8.39 -2.72
C ASP A 27 -6.43 7.90 -1.91
N LEU A 28 -6.21 8.47 -0.72
CA LEU A 28 -5.18 7.99 0.22
C LEU A 28 -5.39 6.51 0.57
N ARG A 29 -6.63 6.10 0.84
CA ARG A 29 -6.94 4.70 1.13
C ARG A 29 -6.64 3.78 -0.05
N ARG A 30 -6.92 4.22 -1.29
CA ARG A 30 -6.56 3.48 -2.50
C ARG A 30 -5.05 3.30 -2.62
N LYS A 31 -4.28 4.36 -2.40
CA LYS A 31 -2.80 4.33 -2.42
C LYS A 31 -2.24 3.37 -1.36
N ILE A 32 -2.76 3.42 -0.13
CA ILE A 32 -2.35 2.51 0.95
C ILE A 32 -2.65 1.05 0.59
N ASN A 33 -3.84 0.77 0.05
CA ASN A 33 -4.19 -0.60 -0.35
C ASN A 33 -3.27 -1.14 -1.44
N LEU A 34 -2.86 -0.29 -2.39
CA LEU A 34 -1.91 -0.67 -3.43
C LEU A 34 -0.54 -1.01 -2.82
N LEU A 35 -0.01 -0.14 -1.95
CA LEU A 35 1.26 -0.38 -1.26
C LEU A 35 1.23 -1.64 -0.38
N ILE A 36 0.11 -1.90 0.31
CA ILE A 36 -0.08 -3.15 1.07
C ILE A 36 -0.08 -4.35 0.12
N GLY A 37 -0.70 -4.24 -1.05
CA GLY A 37 -0.70 -5.28 -2.07
C GLY A 37 0.71 -5.59 -2.57
N GLU A 38 1.48 -4.56 -2.91
CA GLU A 38 2.88 -4.69 -3.34
C GLU A 38 3.77 -5.28 -2.23
N TRP A 39 3.61 -4.81 -0.99
CA TRP A 39 4.31 -5.34 0.17
C TRP A 39 4.00 -6.83 0.37
N LYS A 40 2.73 -7.23 0.32
CA LYS A 40 2.32 -8.65 0.41
C LYS A 40 2.89 -9.49 -0.73
N ALA A 41 2.83 -8.99 -1.97
CA ALA A 41 3.38 -9.67 -3.14
C ALA A 41 4.90 -9.88 -3.04
N ALA A 42 5.61 -9.00 -2.32
CA ALA A 42 7.02 -9.15 -2.01
C ALA A 42 7.31 -10.12 -0.84
N GLY A 43 6.32 -10.86 -0.34
CA GLY A 43 6.43 -11.74 0.83
C GLY A 43 6.21 -11.02 2.16
N GLY A 44 5.67 -9.80 2.11
CA GLY A 44 5.30 -9.03 3.29
C GLY A 44 4.18 -9.70 4.08
N GLY A 45 4.48 -10.09 5.30
CA GLY A 45 3.56 -10.81 6.18
C GLY A 45 3.72 -12.33 6.13
N ASP A 46 4.56 -12.85 5.24
CA ASP A 46 4.99 -14.25 5.33
C ASP A 46 5.86 -14.45 6.58
N VAL A 47 5.76 -15.65 7.15
CA VAL A 47 6.61 -16.04 8.28
C VAL A 47 8.06 -16.07 7.79
N LEU A 48 8.92 -15.32 8.47
CA LEU A 48 10.35 -15.33 8.15
C LEU A 48 10.92 -16.73 8.42
N PRO A 49 11.82 -17.23 7.55
CA PRO A 49 12.42 -18.54 7.74
C PRO A 49 13.20 -18.60 9.06
N ASP A 50 13.12 -19.75 9.72
CA ASP A 50 13.84 -19.97 10.97
C ASP A 50 15.37 -20.02 10.74
N VAL A 51 16.17 -20.08 11.81
CA VAL A 51 17.63 -20.07 11.71
C VAL A 51 18.15 -21.25 10.87
N ARG A 52 17.53 -22.43 10.95
CA ARG A 52 17.95 -23.62 10.19
C ARG A 52 17.58 -23.48 8.71
N GLU A 53 16.40 -22.95 8.41
CA GLU A 53 15.94 -22.65 7.06
C GLU A 53 16.82 -21.58 6.40
N ARG A 54 17.20 -20.53 7.15
CA ARG A 54 18.11 -19.48 6.66
C ARG A 54 19.50 -20.01 6.31
N VAL A 55 20.03 -20.96 7.08
CA VAL A 55 21.32 -21.61 6.79
C VAL A 55 21.23 -22.46 5.52
N ARG A 56 20.08 -23.11 5.26
CA ARG A 56 19.83 -23.87 4.02
C ARG A 56 19.59 -22.97 2.81
N LEU A 57 18.98 -21.81 3.01
CA LEU A 57 18.70 -20.80 1.99
C LEU A 57 19.90 -19.91 1.67
N ARG A 58 20.97 -19.94 2.49
CA ARG A 58 22.23 -19.30 2.11
C ARG A 58 22.66 -19.91 0.79
N PRO A 59 22.85 -19.11 -0.28
CA PRO A 59 23.57 -19.58 -1.43
C PRO A 59 24.91 -20.10 -0.88
N ALA A 60 25.22 -21.35 -1.16
CA ALA A 60 26.59 -21.78 -1.11
C ALA A 60 27.29 -20.89 -2.14
N THR A 61 27.85 -19.77 -1.71
CA THR A 61 28.95 -19.14 -2.42
C THR A 61 30.05 -20.18 -2.33
N THR A 62 29.99 -21.13 -3.26
CA THR A 62 30.92 -22.23 -3.35
C THR A 62 32.27 -21.57 -3.56
N SER A 63 33.21 -21.86 -2.66
CA SER A 63 34.55 -22.18 -3.12
C SER A 63 34.43 -23.33 -4.14
N GLY A 64 34.06 -23.02 -5.39
CA GLY A 64 33.99 -23.99 -6.50
C GLY A 64 32.73 -24.00 -7.38
N SER A 65 32.78 -23.23 -8.46
CA SER A 65 32.19 -23.52 -9.79
C SER A 65 30.66 -23.38 -10.05
N PRO A 66 30.28 -23.07 -11.31
CA PRO A 66 29.05 -22.38 -11.70
C PRO A 66 27.92 -23.35 -12.12
N LEU A 67 26.67 -22.86 -12.23
CA LEU A 67 25.81 -22.99 -13.42
C LEU A 67 24.34 -22.59 -13.16
N ARG A 68 23.86 -21.75 -14.10
CA ARG A 68 22.53 -21.72 -14.74
C ARG A 68 21.29 -21.27 -13.96
N VAL A 69 20.92 -20.03 -14.27
CA VAL A 69 19.60 -19.57 -14.72
C VAL A 69 18.60 -20.69 -15.02
N ILE A 70 17.44 -20.70 -14.35
CA ILE A 70 16.20 -21.31 -14.87
C ILE A 70 15.00 -20.43 -14.47
N ALA A 71 14.29 -19.95 -15.50
CA ALA A 71 13.03 -19.22 -15.46
C ALA A 71 11.89 -20.05 -14.84
N ARG A 72 10.93 -19.41 -14.16
CA ARG A 72 9.73 -20.07 -13.64
C ARG A 72 8.47 -19.60 -14.37
N ARG A 73 7.69 -20.60 -14.77
CA ARG A 73 6.44 -20.58 -15.51
C ARG A 73 5.27 -20.33 -14.57
#